data_AF-A0A4P6K5B3-F1
#
_entry.id   AF-A0A4P6K5B3-F1
#
_cell.length_a   1.000
_cell.length_b   1.000
_cell.length_c   1.000
_cell.angle_alpha   90.00
_cell.angle_beta   90.00
_cell.angle_gamma   90.00
#
_symmetry.space_group_name_H-M   'P 1'
#
loop_
_entity.id
_entity.type
_entity.pdbx_description
1 polymer ?
#
loop_
_entity_poly.entity_id
_entity_poly.type
_entity_poly.pdbx_seq_one_letter_code
_entity_poly.pdbx_strand_id
1 'polypeptide(L)'
;MDPQELEALRQRYVELIGYVPPRILARTDLLARLDPELLSLEETVRAHAMYPKCFDVKTSQLMLFGMLLVLLSDAAHLHARAALRAGATWEELSAVVNLAFLFRGLPAANRGAQIIQELIASSEEKS
;
A
#
# COMPACT_ATOMS: atom_id res chain seq x y z
N MET A 1 -7.10 -1.63 27.07
CA MET A 1 -6.51 -0.29 26.81
C MET A 1 -7.49 0.75 27.33
N ASP A 2 -7.01 1.85 27.89
CA ASP A 2 -7.91 2.92 28.32
C ASP A 2 -8.64 3.53 27.09
N PRO A 3 -9.95 3.89 27.18
CA PRO A 3 -10.67 4.46 26.05
C PRO A 3 -10.05 5.73 25.47
N GLN A 4 -9.39 6.58 26.28
CA GLN A 4 -8.74 7.79 25.79
C GLN A 4 -7.48 7.45 24.98
N GLU A 5 -6.72 6.45 25.41
CA GLU A 5 -5.54 5.94 24.67
C GLU A 5 -5.95 5.36 23.31
N LEU A 6 -7.05 4.61 23.27
CA LEU A 6 -7.58 4.03 22.04
C LEU A 6 -8.06 5.12 21.06
N GLU A 7 -8.70 6.17 21.57
CA GLU A 7 -9.14 7.29 20.74
C GLU A 7 -7.94 8.09 20.20
N ALA A 8 -6.94 8.37 21.04
CA ALA A 8 -5.70 9.03 20.59
C ALA A 8 -4.97 8.23 19.50
N LEU A 9 -4.97 6.89 19.61
CA LEU A 9 -4.44 6.01 18.59
C LEU A 9 -5.20 6.14 17.27
N ARG A 10 -6.54 6.19 17.32
CA ARG A 10 -7.43 6.32 16.15
C ARG A 10 -7.33 7.68 15.49
N GLN A 11 -7.10 8.73 16.26
CA GLN A 11 -6.98 10.09 15.75
C GLN A 11 -5.87 10.22 14.70
N ARG A 12 -4.77 9.46 14.83
CA ARG A 12 -3.69 9.40 13.83
C ARG A 12 -4.17 8.97 12.44
N TYR A 13 -5.18 8.09 12.36
CA TYR A 13 -5.79 7.69 11.09
C TYR A 13 -6.70 8.77 10.54
N VAL A 14 -7.42 9.48 11.40
CA VAL A 14 -8.25 10.63 11.03
C VAL A 14 -7.39 11.76 10.48
N GLU A 15 -6.24 12.04 11.09
CA GLU A 15 -5.31 13.05 10.58
C GLU A 15 -4.80 12.68 9.18
N LEU A 16 -4.33 11.45 9.02
CA LEU A 16 -3.75 10.95 7.77
C LEU A 16 -4.80 10.80 6.65
N ILE A 17 -5.90 10.11 6.92
CA ILE A 17 -6.88 9.68 5.91
C ILE A 17 -8.18 10.49 6.01
N GLY A 18 -8.50 11.11 7.15
CA GLY A 18 -9.75 11.85 7.37
C GLY A 18 -10.85 11.05 8.06
N TYR A 19 -10.63 9.75 8.28
CA TYR A 19 -11.51 8.86 9.06
C TYR A 19 -10.72 7.61 9.48
N VAL A 20 -11.28 6.82 10.41
CA VAL A 20 -10.73 5.51 10.77
C VAL A 20 -11.31 4.45 9.82
N PRO A 21 -10.49 3.75 9.00
CA PRO A 21 -11.01 2.74 8.09
C PRO A 21 -11.67 1.56 8.83
N PRO A 22 -12.74 0.93 8.29
CA PRO A 22 -13.48 -0.12 9.00
C PRO A 22 -12.62 -1.30 9.47
N ARG A 23 -11.62 -1.71 8.68
CA ARG A 23 -10.68 -2.79 9.06
C ARG A 23 -9.78 -2.39 10.23
N ILE A 24 -9.36 -1.12 10.28
CA ILE A 24 -8.57 -0.57 11.39
C ILE A 24 -9.45 -0.47 12.63
N LEU A 25 -10.68 0.01 12.49
CA LEU A 25 -11.64 0.08 13.59
C LEU A 25 -11.87 -1.31 14.20
N ALA A 26 -12.19 -2.31 13.37
CA ALA A 26 -12.41 -3.68 13.82
C ALA A 26 -11.20 -4.27 14.57
N ARG A 27 -9.98 -4.12 14.02
CA ARG A 27 -8.75 -4.60 14.66
C ARG A 27 -8.51 -3.90 16.00
N THR A 28 -8.61 -2.58 16.02
CA THR A 28 -8.36 -1.78 17.23
C THR A 28 -9.41 -2.04 18.32
N ASP A 29 -10.69 -2.21 17.98
CA ASP A 29 -11.76 -2.58 18.92
C ASP A 29 -11.56 -3.97 19.51
N LEU A 30 -11.12 -4.93 18.70
CA LEU A 30 -10.89 -6.30 19.14
C LEU A 30 -9.68 -6.37 20.07
N LEU A 31 -8.54 -5.87 19.62
CA LEU A 31 -7.31 -5.98 20.39
C LEU A 31 -7.31 -5.08 21.63
N ALA A 32 -7.96 -3.92 21.61
CA ALA A 32 -8.10 -3.11 22.82
C ALA A 32 -8.83 -3.83 23.97
N ARG A 33 -9.65 -4.84 23.65
CA ARG A 33 -10.35 -5.71 24.62
C ARG A 33 -9.58 -6.98 24.94
N LEU A 34 -9.01 -7.64 23.93
CA LEU A 34 -8.42 -8.98 24.08
C LEU A 34 -6.92 -8.96 24.33
N ASP A 35 -6.19 -8.06 23.69
CA ASP A 35 -4.73 -7.97 23.79
C ASP A 35 -4.24 -6.51 23.58
N PRO A 36 -4.40 -5.65 24.60
CA PRO A 36 -4.01 -4.25 24.53
C PRO A 36 -2.51 -4.01 24.33
N GLU A 37 -1.68 -4.95 24.79
CA GLU A 37 -0.23 -4.89 24.68
C GLU A 37 0.19 -5.12 23.22
N LEU A 38 -0.34 -6.18 22.58
CA LEU A 38 -0.10 -6.42 21.17
C LEU A 38 -0.60 -5.26 20.30
N LEU A 39 -1.77 -4.68 20.60
CA LEU A 39 -2.26 -3.51 19.87
C LEU A 39 -1.25 -2.34 19.92
N SER A 40 -0.70 -2.08 21.11
CA SER A 40 0.28 -1.01 21.31
C SER A 40 1.57 -1.29 20.54
N LEU A 41 2.04 -2.53 20.52
CA LEU A 41 3.21 -2.96 19.77
C LEU A 41 3.00 -2.82 18.26
N GLU A 42 1.87 -3.33 17.73
CA GLU A 42 1.53 -3.21 16.31
C GLU A 42 1.50 -1.75 15.85
N GLU A 43 0.87 -0.87 16.63
CA GLU A 43 0.76 0.55 16.27
C GLU A 43 2.07 1.31 16.41
N THR A 44 2.94 0.89 17.32
CA THR A 44 4.29 1.44 17.45
C THR A 44 5.13 1.07 16.22
N VAL A 45 5.15 -0.20 15.84
CA VAL A 45 5.87 -0.67 14.65
C VAL A 45 5.30 -0.02 13.39
N ARG A 46 3.97 0.00 13.23
CA ARG A 46 3.32 0.63 12.08
C ARG A 46 3.68 2.11 11.98
N ALA A 47 3.57 2.88 13.07
CA ALA A 47 3.88 4.31 13.03
C ALA A 47 5.36 4.56 12.72
N HIS A 48 6.27 3.78 13.31
CA HIS A 48 7.70 3.91 13.04
C HIS A 48 8.02 3.61 11.56
N ALA A 49 7.48 2.54 11.00
CA ALA A 49 7.73 2.15 9.61
C ALA A 49 7.06 3.08 8.58
N MET A 50 5.90 3.65 8.92
CA MET A 50 5.12 4.53 8.02
C MET A 50 5.83 5.87 7.73
N TYR A 51 6.67 6.35 8.66
CA TYR A 51 7.30 7.66 8.59
C TYR A 51 8.85 7.55 8.64
N PRO A 52 9.48 6.98 7.61
CA PRO A 52 10.94 6.89 7.56
C PRO A 52 11.54 8.30 7.46
N LYS A 53 12.66 8.54 8.16
CA LYS A 53 13.29 9.88 8.24
C LYS A 53 13.73 10.46 6.89
N CYS A 54 13.90 9.62 5.87
CA CYS A 54 14.35 10.03 4.54
C CYS A 54 13.22 10.44 3.59
N PHE A 55 11.94 10.23 3.94
CA PHE A 55 10.80 10.58 3.10
C PHE A 55 9.83 11.49 3.84
N ASP A 56 9.22 12.40 3.10
CA ASP A 56 8.04 13.12 3.58
C ASP A 56 6.79 12.21 3.50
N VAL A 57 5.71 12.63 4.17
CA VAL A 57 4.45 11.87 4.20
C VAL A 57 3.93 11.64 2.78
N LYS A 58 4.00 12.66 1.92
CA LYS A 58 3.55 12.55 0.52
C LYS A 58 4.26 11.41 -0.21
N THR A 59 5.58 11.37 -0.17
CA THR A 59 6.40 10.35 -0.82
C THR A 59 6.07 8.96 -0.29
N SER A 60 6.01 8.79 1.03
CA SER A 60 5.64 7.51 1.65
C SER A 60 4.26 7.02 1.22
N GLN A 61 3.26 7.91 1.17
CA GLN A 61 1.90 7.53 0.77
C GLN A 61 1.80 7.20 -0.73
N LEU A 62 2.53 7.91 -1.60
CA LEU A 62 2.60 7.58 -3.04
C LEU A 62 3.25 6.20 -3.27
N MET A 63 4.31 5.87 -2.51
CA MET A 63 4.93 4.55 -2.58
C MET A 63 3.96 3.44 -2.14
N LEU A 64 3.27 3.63 -1.00
CA LEU A 64 2.29 2.66 -0.51
C LEU A 64 1.10 2.50 -1.44
N PHE A 65 0.64 3.59 -2.05
CA PHE A 65 -0.38 3.55 -3.10
C PHE A 65 0.08 2.64 -4.26
N GLY A 66 1.28 2.86 -4.79
CA GLY A 66 1.83 2.04 -5.88
C GLY A 66 1.99 0.56 -5.49
N MET A 67 2.56 0.27 -4.31
CA MET A 67 2.77 -1.10 -3.83
C MET A 67 1.45 -1.88 -3.73
N LEU A 68 0.41 -1.26 -3.16
CA LEU A 68 -0.89 -1.89 -3.01
C LEU A 68 -1.66 -1.97 -4.33
N LEU A 69 -1.49 -0.99 -5.21
CA LEU A 69 -2.10 -0.99 -6.54
C LEU A 69 -1.55 -2.13 -7.40
N VAL A 70 -0.25 -2.42 -7.34
CA VAL A 70 0.35 -3.59 -8.02
C VAL A 70 -0.28 -4.91 -7.52
N LEU A 71 -0.73 -4.96 -6.27
CA LEU A 71 -1.44 -6.11 -5.70
C LEU A 71 -2.96 -6.09 -5.98
N LEU A 72 -3.47 -5.08 -6.69
CA LEU A 72 -4.92 -4.81 -6.86
C LEU A 72 -5.68 -4.77 -5.52
N SER A 73 -5.02 -4.29 -4.47
CA SER A 73 -5.63 -4.19 -3.16
C SER A 73 -6.55 -2.99 -3.07
N ASP A 74 -7.77 -3.18 -2.59
CA ASP A 74 -8.70 -2.07 -2.30
C ASP A 74 -8.10 -1.05 -1.33
N ALA A 75 -7.14 -1.46 -0.48
CA ALA A 75 -6.46 -0.56 0.45
C ALA A 75 -5.64 0.54 -0.28
N ALA A 76 -5.32 0.36 -1.57
CA ALA A 76 -4.63 1.36 -2.37
C ALA A 76 -5.34 2.73 -2.36
N HIS A 77 -6.69 2.74 -2.33
CA HIS A 77 -7.45 4.00 -2.29
C HIS A 77 -7.19 4.81 -1.02
N LEU A 78 -6.93 4.15 0.12
CA LEU A 78 -6.63 4.81 1.39
C LEU A 78 -5.33 5.62 1.29
N HIS A 79 -4.32 5.03 0.65
CA HIS A 79 -3.00 5.66 0.48
C HIS A 79 -3.01 6.73 -0.60
N ALA A 80 -3.77 6.56 -1.68
CA ALA A 80 -4.00 7.64 -2.65
C ALA A 80 -4.65 8.87 -1.97
N ARG A 81 -5.66 8.64 -1.13
CA ARG A 81 -6.32 9.71 -0.36
C ARG A 81 -5.38 10.37 0.64
N ALA A 82 -4.58 9.58 1.37
CA ALA A 82 -3.58 10.12 2.30
C ALA A 82 -2.52 10.96 1.58
N ALA A 83 -2.07 10.53 0.40
CA ALA A 83 -1.14 11.28 -0.43
C ALA A 83 -1.72 12.65 -0.84
N LEU A 84 -2.97 12.70 -1.31
CA LEU A 84 -3.64 13.97 -1.66
C LEU A 84 -3.74 14.91 -0.45
N ARG A 85 -4.09 14.37 0.73
CA ARG A 85 -4.13 15.17 1.97
C ARG A 85 -2.74 15.68 2.39
N ALA A 86 -1.68 14.95 2.04
CA ALA A 86 -0.30 15.38 2.22
C ALA A 86 0.21 16.30 1.09
N GLY A 87 -0.68 16.78 0.20
CA GLY A 87 -0.36 17.73 -0.86
C GLY A 87 0.06 17.10 -2.19
N ALA A 88 -0.20 15.80 -2.40
CA ALA A 88 -0.02 15.22 -3.71
C ALA A 88 -1.00 15.78 -4.74
N THR A 89 -0.62 15.76 -6.01
CA THR A 89 -1.50 16.15 -7.12
C THR A 89 -2.10 14.94 -7.83
N TRP A 90 -3.10 15.19 -8.67
CA TRP A 90 -3.69 14.15 -9.52
C TRP A 90 -2.69 13.61 -10.55
N GLU A 91 -1.78 14.45 -11.03
CA GLU A 91 -0.70 14.08 -11.94
C GLU A 91 0.29 13.13 -11.25
N GLU A 92 0.65 13.38 -9.98
CA GLU A 92 1.51 12.47 -9.21
C GLU A 92 0.83 11.12 -8.97
N LEU A 93 -0.47 11.08 -8.64
CA LEU A 93 -1.21 9.83 -8.54
C LEU A 93 -1.26 9.09 -9.89
N SER A 94 -1.55 9.78 -10.98
CA SER A 94 -1.57 9.19 -12.32
C SER A 94 -0.19 8.67 -12.72
N ALA A 95 0.89 9.35 -12.35
CA ALA A 95 2.26 8.88 -12.58
C ALA A 95 2.52 7.55 -11.85
N VAL A 96 2.06 7.40 -10.60
CA VAL A 96 2.15 6.13 -9.86
C VAL A 96 1.35 5.02 -10.56
N VAL A 97 0.17 5.30 -11.11
CA VAL A 97 -0.60 4.31 -11.90
C VAL A 97 0.18 3.86 -13.14
N ASN A 98 0.79 4.80 -13.87
CA ASN A 98 1.60 4.50 -15.04
C ASN A 98 2.82 3.64 -14.68
N LEU A 99 3.47 3.92 -13.54
CA LEU A 99 4.57 3.09 -13.02
C LEU A 99 4.08 1.68 -12.65
N ALA A 100 2.91 1.55 -12.00
CA ALA A 100 2.33 0.25 -11.66
C ALA A 100 1.98 -0.58 -12.91
N PHE A 101 1.50 0.06 -14.00
CA PHE A 101 1.25 -0.60 -15.27
C PHE A 101 2.49 -1.32 -15.81
N LEU A 102 3.68 -0.72 -15.66
CA LEU A 102 4.94 -1.33 -16.11
C LEU A 102 5.18 -2.70 -15.47
N PHE A 103 4.71 -2.94 -14.25
CA PHE A 103 4.92 -4.22 -13.56
C PHE A 103 3.72 -5.16 -13.62
N ARG A 104 2.62 -4.74 -14.26
CA ARG A 104 1.44 -5.58 -14.49
C ARG A 104 1.33 -6.05 -15.94
N GLY A 105 1.71 -5.20 -16.90
CA GLY A 105 1.59 -5.49 -18.34
C GLY A 105 2.89 -6.00 -18.97
N LEU A 106 4.01 -5.29 -18.78
CA LEU A 106 5.27 -5.63 -19.46
C LEU A 106 5.81 -7.01 -19.05
N PRO A 107 5.69 -7.50 -17.80
CA PRO A 107 6.14 -8.85 -17.47
C PRO A 107 5.44 -9.93 -18.30
N ALA A 108 4.15 -9.76 -18.58
CA ALA A 108 3.40 -10.67 -19.45
C ALA A 108 3.91 -10.60 -20.90
N ALA A 109 4.15 -9.39 -21.43
CA ALA A 109 4.73 -9.21 -22.75
C ALA A 109 6.12 -9.86 -22.87
N ASN A 110 6.99 -9.62 -21.88
CA ASN A 110 8.34 -10.18 -21.81
C ASN A 110 8.30 -11.70 -21.76
N ARG A 111 7.48 -12.28 -20.87
CA ARG A 111 7.35 -13.74 -20.76
C ARG A 111 6.75 -14.36 -22.01
N GLY A 112 5.75 -13.72 -22.60
CA GLY A 112 5.14 -14.16 -23.86
C GLY A 112 6.16 -14.21 -24.99
N ALA A 113 6.96 -13.15 -25.17
CA ALA A 113 8.03 -13.11 -26.16
C ALA A 113 9.06 -14.23 -25.93
N GLN A 114 9.48 -14.44 -24.68
CA GLN A 114 10.40 -15.54 -24.34
C GLN A 114 9.84 -16.91 -24.73
N ILE A 115 8.59 -17.20 -24.37
CA ILE A 115 7.93 -18.48 -24.70
C ILE A 115 7.89 -18.69 -26.21
N ILE A 116 7.54 -17.66 -26.99
CA ILE A 116 7.48 -17.74 -28.45
C ILE A 116 8.86 -18.08 -29.03
N GLN A 117 9.92 -17.43 -28.55
CA GLN A 117 11.29 -17.70 -28.99
C GLN A 117 11.74 -19.13 -28.65
N GLU A 118 11.41 -19.63 -27.46
CA GLU A 118 11.69 -21.01 -27.04
C GLU A 118 10.98 -22.03 -27.96
N LEU A 119 9.72 -21.77 -28.33
CA LEU A 119 8.96 -22.63 -29.22
C LEU A 119 9.55 -22.66 -30.64
N ILE A 120 9.93 -21.50 -31.19
CA ILE A 120 10.58 -21.40 -32.51
C ILE A 120 11.86 -22.24 -32.54
N ALA A 121 12.77 -22.02 -31.59
CA ALA A 121 14.03 -22.77 -31.51
C ALA A 121 13.81 -24.29 -31.43
N SER A 122 12.87 -24.74 -30.59
CA SER A 122 12.55 -26.17 -30.44
C SER A 122 11.93 -26.82 -31.69
N SER A 123 11.34 -26.01 -32.59
CA SER A 123 10.73 -26.47 -33.84
C SER A 123 11.76 -26.62 -34.97
N GLU A 124 12.79 -25.77 -34.96
CA GLU A 124 13.89 -25.81 -35.95
C GLU A 124 14.85 -26.98 -35.66
N GLU A 125 15.10 -27.35 -34.41
CA GLU A 125 15.94 -28.50 -34.03
C GLU A 125 15.36 -29.87 -34.43
N LYS A 126 14.05 -29.93 -34.71
CA LYS A 126 13.34 -31.17 -35.07
C LYS A 126 13.16 -31.35 -36.58
N SER A 127 13.60 -30.39 -37.40
CA SER A 127 13.45 -30.39 -38.85
C SER A 127 14.77 -30.62 -39.56
#